data_AF-A0AB33C9F7-F1
#
_entry.id   AF-A0AB33C9F7-F1
#
_cell.length_a   1.000
_cell.length_b   1.000
_cell.length_c   1.000
_cell.angle_alpha   90.00
_cell.angle_beta   90.00
_cell.angle_gamma   90.00
#
_symmetry.space_group_name_H-M   'P 1'
#
loop_
_entity.id
_entity.type
_entity.pdbx_description
1 polymer ?
#
loop_
_entity_poly.entity_id
_entity_poly.type
_entity_poly.pdbx_seq_one_letter_code
_entity_poly.pdbx_strand_id
1 'polypeptide(L)'
;MGNIGRQFGFLSWYQRVHLSDTNLALGNVISSQNRQIKVWNGYVDRSVSITAVSMSGGEGIDLSAPAPLPLALRPLQARNWLVSVSLDGPPTVQAAITWTVTGEPSLTLTITGSRITAWGWTPDWTNGVQERLEWLTDVLQSPTAAEQRRKLRQWPRRSWSANLLVDGDDRASLDLALYGWGQRNWALPIWTDVTWLSAATGAGSQAVALNTAGMDYRAGGLALLRGATALEVEVVEVDTVRADGIDLVRPVQTSWAPGSRIYPVRIARLSEQPQESRLTDQASRYDVSFDSVEACSWPATPPTTLYRGVPVLEEVPDESEDLSRQYQRLLTLLDNGINAPAVTDLVGTGIAVQQHRWFLAGRAARSAWRSLAYYLAGRAGAIWVPTFADDLRLTAVVAATAATLDIKMIGYARFGAGKTGRRHIRIELFDGRTIHRRITGAVVVDAGTERLSLDLPPDIELSKANVRRISWLQLMRLQDDAVEIDHVTDVDGLAKASAMLRSLRDDLELQA
;
A
#
# COMPACT_ATOMS: atom_id res chain seq x y z
N MET A 1 23.07 -35.98 -38.54
CA MET A 1 22.30 -37.22 -38.33
C MET A 1 22.63 -37.70 -36.93
N GLY A 2 21.77 -37.76 -35.92
CA GLY A 2 20.32 -37.66 -35.78
C GLY A 2 20.07 -38.18 -34.35
N ASN A 3 19.28 -37.45 -33.56
CA ASN A 3 18.98 -37.71 -32.16
C ASN A 3 18.75 -39.21 -31.85
N ILE A 4 19.36 -39.72 -30.78
CA ILE A 4 18.84 -40.87 -30.02
C ILE A 4 18.64 -40.41 -28.58
N GLY A 5 17.40 -40.50 -28.13
CA GLY A 5 16.82 -39.65 -27.09
C GLY A 5 17.40 -39.84 -25.70
N ARG A 6 17.20 -38.79 -24.89
CA ARG A 6 17.18 -38.91 -23.42
C ARG A 6 16.09 -39.94 -23.06
N GLN A 7 16.50 -41.20 -22.88
CA GLN A 7 15.66 -42.22 -22.29
C GLN A 7 15.33 -41.78 -20.85
N PHE A 8 14.09 -41.36 -20.63
CA PHE A 8 13.47 -41.49 -19.31
C PHE A 8 13.24 -42.99 -19.08
N GLY A 9 14.30 -43.70 -18.67
CA GLY A 9 14.32 -45.14 -18.50
C GLY A 9 14.80 -45.53 -17.10
N PHE A 10 14.43 -46.71 -16.66
CA PHE A 10 14.78 -47.37 -15.39
C PHE A 10 16.22 -47.06 -14.91
N LEU A 11 17.21 -47.04 -15.81
CA LEU A 11 18.63 -46.78 -15.52
C LEU A 11 18.98 -45.36 -15.02
N SER A 12 18.07 -44.39 -15.16
CA SER A 12 18.27 -43.00 -14.67
C SER A 12 18.18 -42.90 -13.15
N TRP A 13 17.45 -43.82 -12.51
CA TRP A 13 17.17 -43.81 -11.07
C TRP A 13 17.91 -44.91 -10.30
N TYR A 14 18.18 -46.06 -10.91
CA TYR A 14 18.89 -47.13 -10.24
C TYR A 14 20.42 -47.03 -10.40
N GLN A 15 21.15 -47.78 -9.58
CA GLN A 15 22.62 -47.85 -9.56
C GLN A 15 23.33 -46.53 -9.24
N ARG A 16 22.76 -45.71 -8.36
CA ARG A 16 23.41 -44.54 -7.77
C ARG A 16 22.70 -44.13 -6.48
N VAL A 17 23.31 -43.23 -5.70
CA VAL A 17 22.66 -42.62 -4.53
C VAL A 17 22.10 -41.25 -4.92
N HIS A 18 20.93 -40.88 -4.40
CA HIS A 18 20.24 -39.64 -4.72
C HIS A 18 19.92 -38.81 -3.47
N LEU A 19 19.87 -37.51 -3.65
CA LEU A 19 19.21 -36.57 -2.74
C LEU A 19 17.81 -36.23 -3.30
N SER A 20 16.83 -36.02 -2.42
CA SER A 20 15.52 -35.50 -2.84
C SER A 20 15.63 -34.11 -3.47
N ASP A 21 16.53 -33.30 -2.95
CA ASP A 21 16.76 -31.92 -3.35
C ASP A 21 18.26 -31.65 -3.36
N THR A 22 18.75 -30.98 -4.40
CA THR A 22 20.15 -30.54 -4.50
C THR A 22 20.30 -29.04 -4.29
N ASN A 23 19.18 -28.29 -4.33
CA ASN A 23 19.14 -26.86 -4.07
C ASN A 23 17.91 -26.52 -3.22
N LEU A 24 18.16 -25.91 -2.06
CA LEU A 24 17.16 -25.38 -1.16
C LEU A 24 17.25 -23.85 -1.16
N ALA A 25 16.44 -23.21 -1.99
CA ALA A 25 16.28 -21.76 -2.01
C ALA A 25 15.23 -21.35 -0.96
N LEU A 26 15.70 -20.83 0.17
CA LEU A 26 14.85 -20.42 1.30
C LEU A 26 14.18 -19.06 1.08
N GLY A 27 14.68 -18.25 0.14
CA GLY A 27 14.26 -16.85 0.01
C GLY A 27 14.60 -16.09 1.29
N ASN A 28 13.62 -15.36 1.85
CA ASN A 28 13.79 -14.65 3.10
C ASN A 28 13.55 -15.57 4.30
N VAL A 29 14.58 -15.80 5.12
CA VAL A 29 14.50 -16.52 6.39
C VAL A 29 14.10 -15.54 7.48
N ILE A 30 12.84 -15.63 7.86
CA ILE A 30 12.16 -14.75 8.84
C ILE A 30 11.74 -15.48 10.12
N SER A 31 11.84 -16.81 10.11
CA SER A 31 11.65 -17.70 11.25
C SER A 31 12.43 -18.98 11.00
N SER A 32 12.64 -19.78 12.07
CA SER A 32 13.34 -21.06 11.94
C SER A 32 12.63 -21.99 10.95
N GLN A 33 13.39 -22.54 10.00
CA GLN A 33 12.90 -23.39 8.91
C GLN A 33 13.40 -24.82 9.02
N ASN A 34 12.47 -25.76 9.19
CA ASN A 34 12.78 -27.18 9.17
C ASN A 34 12.43 -27.79 7.79
N ARG A 35 13.37 -28.53 7.20
CA ARG A 35 13.24 -29.17 5.89
C ARG A 35 13.72 -30.61 5.97
N GLN A 36 12.88 -31.53 5.51
CA GLN A 36 13.27 -32.94 5.41
C GLN A 36 13.92 -33.19 4.05
N ILE A 37 15.15 -33.67 4.08
CA ILE A 37 15.92 -34.05 2.91
C ILE A 37 16.08 -35.57 2.91
N LYS A 38 15.76 -36.23 1.80
CA LYS A 38 15.89 -37.69 1.70
C LYS A 38 17.18 -38.05 1.01
N VAL A 39 17.93 -38.97 1.60
CA VAL A 39 19.02 -39.68 0.91
C VAL A 39 18.51 -41.08 0.56
N TRP A 40 18.54 -41.43 -0.71
CA TRP A 40 18.03 -42.71 -1.22
C TRP A 40 19.12 -43.52 -1.90
N ASN A 41 19.27 -44.77 -1.48
CA ASN A 41 20.12 -45.75 -2.15
C ASN A 41 19.36 -46.39 -3.33
N GLY A 42 19.70 -46.03 -4.56
CA GLY A 42 19.12 -46.59 -5.78
C GLY A 42 19.75 -47.92 -6.23
N TYR A 43 20.67 -48.51 -5.48
CA TYR A 43 21.16 -49.86 -5.79
C TYR A 43 20.14 -50.93 -5.36
N VAL A 44 19.95 -51.92 -6.23
CA VAL A 44 19.04 -53.07 -5.98
C VAL A 44 19.74 -54.23 -5.30
N ASP A 45 21.07 -54.27 -5.41
CA ASP A 45 21.92 -55.42 -5.12
C ASP A 45 22.97 -55.14 -4.04
N ARG A 46 23.23 -53.86 -3.72
CA ARG A 46 24.24 -53.47 -2.72
C ARG A 46 23.76 -52.41 -1.74
N SER A 47 24.30 -52.50 -0.51
CA SER A 47 24.18 -51.44 0.49
C SER A 47 25.26 -50.40 0.28
N VAL A 48 24.97 -49.16 0.65
CA VAL A 48 25.92 -48.05 0.58
C VAL A 48 26.02 -47.37 1.94
N SER A 49 27.21 -46.94 2.33
CA SER A 49 27.44 -46.30 3.63
C SER A 49 27.81 -44.83 3.48
N ILE A 50 27.08 -43.97 4.20
CA ILE A 50 27.45 -42.57 4.43
C ILE A 50 28.44 -42.56 5.58
N THR A 51 29.68 -42.13 5.32
CA THR A 51 30.76 -42.19 6.31
C THR A 51 30.95 -40.89 7.08
N ALA A 52 30.70 -39.76 6.41
CA ALA A 52 30.84 -38.44 6.99
C ALA A 52 29.81 -37.50 6.37
N VAL A 53 29.46 -36.46 7.13
CA VAL A 53 28.74 -35.31 6.62
C VAL A 53 29.50 -34.07 7.04
N SER A 54 29.81 -33.20 6.07
CA SER A 54 30.45 -31.93 6.31
C SER A 54 29.52 -30.79 5.90
N MET A 55 29.66 -29.65 6.57
CA MET A 55 28.89 -28.47 6.30
C MET A 55 29.82 -27.27 6.18
N SER A 56 29.68 -26.49 5.10
CA SER A 56 30.39 -25.22 4.91
C SER A 56 29.40 -24.08 4.91
N GLY A 57 29.72 -22.96 5.56
CA GLY A 57 28.82 -21.80 5.68
C GLY A 57 27.57 -22.08 6.53
N GLY A 58 27.61 -23.07 7.41
CA GLY A 58 26.46 -23.58 8.16
C GLY A 58 26.12 -22.83 9.45
N GLU A 59 26.54 -21.59 9.62
CA GLU A 59 26.20 -20.81 10.81
C GLU A 59 24.67 -20.62 10.91
N GLY A 60 24.10 -21.10 12.03
CA GLY A 60 22.66 -21.18 12.26
C GLY A 60 21.92 -22.18 11.37
N ILE A 61 22.62 -23.21 10.90
CA ILE A 61 22.02 -24.37 10.24
C ILE A 61 22.41 -25.59 11.05
N ASP A 62 21.41 -26.35 11.50
CA ASP A 62 21.60 -27.64 12.14
C ASP A 62 21.14 -28.76 11.23
N LEU A 63 21.87 -29.87 11.25
CA LEU A 63 21.51 -31.09 10.53
C LEU A 63 21.34 -32.24 11.52
N SER A 64 20.12 -32.76 11.64
CA SER A 64 19.84 -33.94 12.44
C SER A 64 19.91 -35.21 11.57
N ALA A 65 20.82 -36.11 11.95
CA ALA A 65 20.98 -37.41 11.31
C ALA A 65 19.92 -38.41 11.81
N PRO A 66 19.40 -39.31 10.95
CA PRO A 66 18.42 -40.32 11.35
C PRO A 66 19.00 -41.44 12.23
N ALA A 67 20.33 -41.59 12.24
CA ALA A 67 21.10 -42.52 13.07
C ALA A 67 22.58 -42.11 13.06
N PRO A 68 23.41 -42.61 14.01
CA PRO A 68 24.84 -42.31 14.06
C PRO A 68 25.59 -42.72 12.77
N LEU A 69 26.61 -41.95 12.42
CA LEU A 69 27.52 -42.28 11.31
C LEU A 69 28.61 -43.27 11.77
N PRO A 70 29.09 -44.17 10.90
CA PRO A 70 28.67 -44.35 9.51
C PRO A 70 27.28 -44.99 9.38
N LEU A 71 26.44 -44.43 8.49
CA LEU A 71 25.07 -44.86 8.27
C LEU A 71 24.97 -45.75 7.03
N ALA A 72 24.65 -47.03 7.21
CA ALA A 72 24.39 -47.96 6.11
C ALA A 72 22.95 -47.84 5.59
N LEU A 73 22.81 -47.68 4.28
CA LEU A 73 21.56 -47.71 3.53
C LEU A 73 21.44 -49.04 2.80
N ARG A 74 20.43 -49.83 3.13
CA ARG A 74 20.10 -51.09 2.43
C ARG A 74 19.72 -50.82 0.96
N PRO A 75 19.74 -51.84 0.08
CA PRO A 75 19.24 -51.69 -1.27
C PRO A 75 17.84 -51.06 -1.29
N LEU A 76 17.64 -50.07 -2.15
CA LEU A 76 16.38 -49.32 -2.31
C LEU A 76 15.88 -48.56 -1.06
N GLN A 77 16.70 -48.42 -0.02
CA GLN A 77 16.29 -47.74 1.22
C GLN A 77 16.48 -46.21 1.12
N ALA A 78 15.48 -45.48 1.62
CA ALA A 78 15.57 -44.04 1.85
C ALA A 78 15.64 -43.72 3.35
N ARG A 79 16.38 -42.66 3.71
CA ARG A 79 16.42 -42.11 5.06
C ARG A 79 16.24 -40.60 5.02
N ASN A 80 15.43 -40.07 5.95
CA ASN A 80 15.15 -38.64 6.06
C ASN A 80 16.17 -38.00 7.02
N TRP A 81 16.72 -36.87 6.60
CA TRP A 81 17.56 -35.99 7.39
C TRP A 81 16.77 -34.70 7.64
N LEU A 82 16.88 -34.12 8.83
CA LEU A 82 16.22 -32.86 9.16
C LEU A 82 17.25 -31.73 9.09
N VAL A 83 17.05 -30.80 8.16
CA VAL A 83 17.81 -29.55 8.09
C VAL A 83 17.00 -28.46 8.78
N SER A 84 17.55 -27.82 9.79
CA SER A 84 16.93 -26.72 10.53
C SER A 84 17.75 -25.46 10.30
N VAL A 85 17.13 -24.39 9.75
CA VAL A 85 17.80 -23.12 9.46
C VAL A 85 17.21 -22.05 10.36
N SER A 86 17.98 -21.55 11.32
CA SER A 86 17.56 -20.52 12.27
C SER A 86 17.78 -19.09 11.74
N LEU A 87 17.32 -18.11 12.51
CA LEU A 87 17.60 -16.69 12.32
C LEU A 87 19.01 -16.27 12.76
N ASP A 88 19.72 -17.15 13.47
CA ASP A 88 21.08 -16.85 13.93
C ASP A 88 22.09 -17.08 12.82
N GLY A 89 23.15 -16.28 12.78
CA GLY A 89 24.21 -16.40 11.79
C GLY A 89 24.13 -15.35 10.67
N PRO A 90 24.93 -15.51 9.60
CA PRO A 90 25.13 -14.48 8.60
C PRO A 90 23.84 -14.09 7.89
N PRO A 91 23.71 -12.82 7.49
CA PRO A 91 22.58 -12.30 6.71
C PRO A 91 22.31 -13.09 5.42
N THR A 92 23.36 -13.47 4.71
CA THR A 92 23.27 -14.27 3.51
C THR A 92 23.47 -15.70 3.91
N VAL A 93 22.42 -16.51 3.75
CA VAL A 93 22.54 -17.95 3.88
C VAL A 93 23.13 -18.46 2.58
N GLN A 94 24.39 -18.91 2.62
CA GLN A 94 25.05 -19.59 1.52
C GLN A 94 25.82 -20.77 2.11
N ALA A 95 25.11 -21.88 2.29
CA ALA A 95 25.64 -23.08 2.91
C ALA A 95 25.64 -24.25 1.94
N ALA A 96 26.55 -25.20 2.17
CA ALA A 96 26.55 -26.48 1.47
C ALA A 96 26.70 -27.61 2.48
N ILE A 97 25.80 -28.59 2.42
CA ILE A 97 25.87 -29.83 3.19
C ILE A 97 26.31 -30.92 2.24
N THR A 98 27.41 -31.60 2.55
CA THR A 98 27.98 -32.65 1.72
C THR A 98 28.00 -33.98 2.46
N TRP A 99 27.30 -34.98 1.93
CA TRP A 99 27.34 -36.36 2.39
C TRP A 99 28.43 -37.11 1.63
N THR A 100 29.43 -37.61 2.37
CA THR A 100 30.48 -38.46 1.82
C THR A 100 30.03 -39.91 1.85
N VAL A 101 30.01 -40.52 0.67
CA VAL A 101 29.47 -41.86 0.45
C VAL A 101 30.59 -42.78 -0.02
N THR A 102 30.71 -43.97 0.58
CA THR A 102 31.82 -44.88 0.27
C THR A 102 31.69 -45.42 -1.15
N GLY A 103 32.71 -45.24 -1.98
CA GLY A 103 32.76 -45.78 -3.34
C GLY A 103 31.82 -45.08 -4.33
N GLU A 104 31.24 -43.94 -3.95
CA GLU A 104 30.30 -43.15 -4.74
C GLU A 104 30.74 -41.68 -4.76
N PRO A 105 30.29 -40.89 -5.75
CA PRO A 105 30.38 -39.44 -5.69
C PRO A 105 29.68 -38.89 -4.44
N SER A 106 30.27 -37.88 -3.80
CA SER A 106 29.63 -37.17 -2.70
C SER A 106 28.35 -36.48 -3.17
N LEU A 107 27.37 -36.41 -2.29
CA LEU A 107 26.10 -35.73 -2.54
C LEU A 107 26.14 -34.37 -1.87
N THR A 108 25.77 -33.30 -2.57
CA THR A 108 25.81 -31.94 -2.04
C THR A 108 24.43 -31.28 -2.16
N LEU A 109 23.94 -30.75 -1.05
CA LEU A 109 22.80 -29.84 -0.97
C LEU A 109 23.31 -28.42 -0.81
N THR A 110 22.97 -27.54 -1.73
CA THR A 110 23.22 -26.10 -1.62
C THR A 110 22.00 -25.43 -0.99
N ILE A 111 22.22 -24.61 0.04
CA ILE A 111 21.18 -23.85 0.74
C ILE A 111 21.46 -22.36 0.50
N THR A 112 20.49 -21.66 -0.08
CA THR A 112 20.59 -20.21 -0.34
C THR A 112 19.42 -19.45 0.29
N GLY A 113 19.66 -18.25 0.79
CA GLY A 113 18.62 -17.40 1.37
C GLY A 113 19.16 -16.10 1.95
N SER A 114 18.27 -15.29 2.51
CA SER A 114 18.60 -14.05 3.22
C SER A 114 17.84 -13.99 4.53
N ARG A 115 18.54 -13.91 5.66
CA ARG A 115 17.90 -13.64 6.96
C ARG A 115 17.40 -12.20 6.98
N ILE A 116 16.17 -11.99 7.42
CA ILE A 116 15.60 -10.65 7.59
C ILE A 116 15.40 -10.41 9.08
N THR A 117 15.92 -9.27 9.55
CA THR A 117 15.76 -8.84 10.94
C THR A 117 14.47 -8.04 11.10
N ALA A 118 13.71 -8.32 12.15
CA ALA A 118 12.53 -7.55 12.51
C ALA A 118 12.92 -6.17 13.05
N TRP A 119 12.19 -5.13 12.63
CA TRP A 119 12.29 -3.83 13.27
C TRP A 119 11.39 -3.80 14.51
N GLY A 120 11.97 -4.03 15.68
CA GLY A 120 11.23 -4.12 16.94
C GLY A 120 11.06 -2.80 17.70
N TRP A 121 11.74 -1.73 17.30
CA TRP A 121 11.60 -0.40 17.93
C TRP A 121 10.33 0.31 17.44
N THR A 122 9.62 0.94 18.36
CA THR A 122 8.33 1.59 18.07
C THR A 122 8.45 3.09 17.96
N PRO A 123 7.64 3.74 17.11
CA PRO A 123 7.67 5.18 16.96
C PRO A 123 7.18 5.92 18.20
N ASP A 124 7.75 7.10 18.40
CA ASP A 124 7.20 8.12 19.25
C ASP A 124 6.03 8.78 18.51
N TRP A 125 4.81 8.52 19.00
CA TRP A 125 3.57 9.00 18.39
C TRP A 125 3.31 10.49 18.60
N THR A 126 4.15 11.21 19.35
CA THR A 126 3.98 12.66 19.62
C THR A 126 3.79 13.47 18.32
N ASN A 127 4.51 13.10 17.24
CA ASN A 127 4.38 13.73 15.92
C ASN A 127 3.69 12.81 14.88
N GLY A 128 3.16 11.67 15.31
CA GLY A 128 2.57 10.67 14.44
C GLY A 128 3.57 9.93 13.55
N VAL A 129 3.02 9.14 12.63
CA VAL A 129 3.75 8.41 11.58
C VAL A 129 3.23 8.89 10.23
N GLN A 130 4.13 9.30 9.35
CA GLN A 130 3.75 9.67 7.99
C GLN A 130 3.94 8.48 7.04
N GLU A 131 2.95 8.25 6.19
CA GLU A 131 2.98 7.27 5.12
C GLU A 131 2.78 8.00 3.79
N ARG A 132 3.64 7.70 2.81
CA ARG A 132 3.60 8.28 1.47
C ARG A 132 3.38 7.20 0.43
N LEU A 133 2.45 7.44 -0.50
CA LEU A 133 2.15 6.58 -1.64
C LEU A 133 2.45 7.35 -2.93
N GLU A 134 3.39 6.85 -3.74
CA GLU A 134 3.85 7.50 -4.96
C GLU A 134 3.71 6.61 -6.20
N TRP A 135 2.74 6.95 -7.04
CA TRP A 135 2.59 6.38 -8.37
C TRP A 135 3.60 6.96 -9.34
N LEU A 136 3.58 6.47 -10.58
CA LEU A 136 4.31 7.08 -11.68
C LEU A 136 3.37 7.13 -12.86
N THR A 137 3.07 8.34 -13.32
CA THR A 137 2.19 8.55 -14.47
C THR A 137 2.88 9.37 -15.54
N ASP A 138 2.52 9.08 -16.79
CA ASP A 138 2.84 9.90 -17.95
C ASP A 138 1.56 10.64 -18.38
N VAL A 139 1.64 11.96 -18.47
CA VAL A 139 0.52 12.85 -18.79
C VAL A 139 0.88 13.63 -20.05
N LEU A 140 0.32 13.21 -21.17
CA LEU A 140 0.46 13.88 -22.46
C LEU A 140 -0.64 14.94 -22.58
N GLN A 141 -0.26 16.21 -22.54
CA GLN A 141 -1.20 17.32 -22.62
C GLN A 141 -1.09 18.03 -23.98
N SER A 142 -2.23 18.26 -24.63
CA SER A 142 -2.33 19.06 -25.85
C SER A 142 -2.45 20.57 -25.56
N PRO A 143 -2.24 21.46 -26.55
CA PRO A 143 -2.44 22.90 -26.38
C PRO A 143 -3.86 23.32 -25.98
N THR A 144 -4.88 22.47 -26.23
CA THR A 144 -6.27 22.70 -25.83
C THR A 144 -6.59 22.13 -24.44
N ALA A 145 -5.57 21.72 -23.69
CA ALA A 145 -5.64 21.05 -22.39
C ALA A 145 -6.33 19.69 -22.38
N ALA A 146 -6.55 19.04 -23.53
CA ALA A 146 -6.91 17.62 -23.56
C ALA A 146 -5.73 16.79 -23.05
N GLU A 147 -5.99 15.82 -22.16
CA GLU A 147 -4.97 14.96 -21.56
C GLU A 147 -5.15 13.51 -22.00
N GLN A 148 -4.04 12.84 -22.34
CA GLN A 148 -3.96 11.38 -22.37
C GLN A 148 -3.02 10.92 -21.27
N ARG A 149 -3.50 10.03 -20.41
CA ARG A 149 -2.82 9.68 -19.16
C ARG A 149 -2.53 8.19 -19.10
N ARG A 150 -1.33 7.82 -18.67
CA ARG A 150 -0.91 6.43 -18.54
C ARG A 150 -0.28 6.19 -17.18
N LYS A 151 -0.71 5.11 -16.52
CA LYS A 151 -0.11 4.59 -15.29
C LYS A 151 1.09 3.71 -15.66
N LEU A 152 2.29 4.07 -15.20
CA LEU A 152 3.53 3.36 -15.49
C LEU A 152 3.92 2.35 -14.41
N ARG A 153 3.43 2.53 -13.17
CA ARG A 153 3.60 1.58 -12.07
C ARG A 153 2.26 0.95 -11.71
N GLN A 154 2.18 -0.39 -11.63
CA GLN A 154 0.97 -1.08 -11.19
C GLN A 154 0.59 -0.69 -9.75
N TRP A 155 1.58 -0.60 -8.86
CA TRP A 155 1.44 -0.26 -7.44
C TRP A 155 2.31 0.94 -7.10
N PRO A 156 1.90 1.80 -6.14
CA PRO A 156 2.74 2.91 -5.72
C PRO A 156 4.02 2.40 -5.06
N ARG A 157 5.08 3.22 -5.10
CA ARG A 157 6.12 3.12 -4.08
C ARG A 157 5.53 3.60 -2.76
N ARG A 158 5.79 2.86 -1.70
CA ARG A 158 5.32 3.19 -0.36
C ARG A 158 6.52 3.46 0.53
N SER A 159 6.47 4.56 1.25
CA SER A 159 7.47 4.89 2.25
C SER A 159 6.81 5.33 3.55
N TRP A 160 7.54 5.18 4.64
CA TRP A 160 7.11 5.58 5.99
C TRP A 160 8.22 6.38 6.66
N SER A 161 7.84 7.43 7.36
CA SER A 161 8.74 8.21 8.20
C SER A 161 8.17 8.34 9.61
N ALA A 162 9.05 8.25 10.61
CA ALA A 162 8.67 8.35 12.00
C ALA A 162 9.85 8.82 12.85
N ASN A 163 9.53 9.44 14.01
CA ASN A 163 10.50 9.66 15.06
C ASN A 163 10.52 8.47 16.01
N LEU A 164 11.69 8.12 16.52
CA LEU A 164 11.86 7.14 17.59
C LEU A 164 12.46 7.83 18.80
N LEU A 165 11.92 7.53 19.98
CA LEU A 165 12.53 7.86 21.26
C LEU A 165 12.87 6.55 21.96
N VAL A 166 14.16 6.28 22.14
CA VAL A 166 14.66 5.03 22.74
C VAL A 166 15.51 5.33 23.96
N ASP A 167 15.42 4.48 24.97
CA ASP A 167 16.18 4.57 26.20
C ASP A 167 16.82 3.24 26.62
N GLY A 168 17.78 3.31 27.54
CA GLY A 168 18.44 2.15 28.16
C GLY A 168 18.96 1.12 27.16
N ASP A 169 18.50 -0.12 27.32
CA ASP A 169 18.90 -1.26 26.48
C ASP A 169 18.31 -1.17 25.06
N ASP A 170 17.12 -0.58 24.89
CA ASP A 170 16.52 -0.36 23.57
C ASP A 170 17.34 0.65 22.76
N ARG A 171 17.92 1.67 23.42
CA ARG A 171 18.87 2.62 22.80
C ARG A 171 20.15 1.90 22.34
N ALA A 172 20.77 1.12 23.22
CA ALA A 172 22.01 0.40 22.89
C ALA A 172 21.81 -0.64 21.78
N SER A 173 20.67 -1.34 21.79
CA SER A 173 20.35 -2.34 20.77
C SER A 173 20.02 -1.70 19.41
N LEU A 174 19.34 -0.54 19.37
CA LEU A 174 19.10 0.18 18.12
C LEU A 174 20.41 0.65 17.48
N ASP A 175 21.34 1.18 18.28
CA ASP A 175 22.67 1.58 17.79
C ASP A 175 23.42 0.40 17.14
N LEU A 176 23.47 -0.75 17.82
CA LEU A 176 24.08 -1.98 17.27
C LEU A 176 23.37 -2.46 16.00
N ALA A 177 22.04 -2.37 15.97
CA ALA A 177 21.23 -2.77 14.83
C ALA A 177 21.50 -1.88 13.60
N LEU A 178 21.59 -0.57 13.79
CA LEU A 178 21.94 0.38 12.73
C LEU A 178 23.37 0.20 12.26
N TYR A 179 24.32 0.05 13.19
CA TYR A 179 25.74 -0.16 12.87
C TYR A 179 25.98 -1.46 12.09
N GLY A 180 25.40 -2.58 12.53
CA GLY A 180 25.62 -3.89 11.94
C GLY A 180 24.71 -4.24 10.76
N TRP A 181 23.54 -3.59 10.63
CA TRP A 181 22.47 -3.99 9.71
C TRP A 181 21.76 -2.85 8.98
N GLY A 182 22.13 -1.58 9.19
CA GLY A 182 21.37 -0.43 8.70
C GLY A 182 21.10 -0.39 7.18
N GLN A 183 22.01 -0.91 6.33
CA GLN A 183 21.84 -0.87 4.87
C GLN A 183 20.96 -2.00 4.29
N ARG A 184 20.52 -2.95 5.12
CA ARG A 184 19.80 -4.15 4.66
C ARG A 184 18.29 -3.99 4.75
N ASN A 185 17.60 -5.03 4.27
CA ASN A 185 16.16 -5.14 4.40
C ASN A 185 15.79 -5.49 5.84
N TRP A 186 14.72 -4.86 6.29
CA TRP A 186 14.05 -5.03 7.57
C TRP A 186 12.65 -5.58 7.36
N ALA A 187 12.21 -6.44 8.26
CA ALA A 187 10.80 -6.74 8.45
C ALA A 187 10.21 -5.59 9.26
N LEU A 188 9.69 -4.59 8.56
CA LEU A 188 9.13 -3.38 9.14
C LEU A 188 7.66 -3.63 9.54
N PRO A 189 7.31 -3.53 10.82
CA PRO A 189 5.90 -3.52 11.22
C PRO A 189 5.24 -2.24 10.68
N ILE A 190 4.05 -2.38 10.11
CA ILE A 190 3.22 -1.24 9.77
C ILE A 190 2.65 -0.71 11.08
N TRP A 191 3.37 0.22 11.70
CA TRP A 191 3.10 0.72 13.05
C TRP A 191 1.66 1.21 13.23
N THR A 192 1.08 1.74 12.16
CA THR A 192 -0.29 2.26 12.14
C THR A 192 -1.32 1.16 12.31
N ASP A 193 -1.08 -0.04 11.81
CA ASP A 193 -2.01 -1.18 11.83
C ASP A 193 -1.77 -2.11 13.04
N VAL A 194 -1.43 -1.53 14.21
CA VAL A 194 -1.21 -2.30 15.44
C VAL A 194 -2.52 -2.87 15.99
N THR A 195 -2.45 -4.08 16.53
CA THR A 195 -3.49 -4.65 17.39
C THR A 195 -2.89 -5.12 18.71
N TRP A 196 -3.55 -4.79 19.81
CA TRP A 196 -3.25 -5.34 21.14
C TRP A 196 -3.99 -6.67 21.30
N LEU A 197 -3.26 -7.74 21.64
CA LEU A 197 -3.87 -9.05 21.88
C LEU A 197 -4.80 -8.99 23.09
N SER A 198 -6.07 -9.36 22.89
CA SER A 198 -7.07 -9.43 23.95
C SER A 198 -7.02 -10.74 24.74
N ALA A 199 -6.39 -11.77 24.18
CA ALA A 199 -6.23 -13.10 24.77
C ALA A 199 -4.80 -13.60 24.55
N ALA A 200 -4.39 -14.60 25.35
CA ALA A 200 -3.08 -15.20 25.20
C ALA A 200 -3.00 -16.03 23.91
N THR A 201 -1.91 -15.89 23.15
CA THR A 201 -1.55 -16.77 22.04
C THR A 201 -0.43 -17.68 22.52
N GLY A 202 -0.76 -18.92 22.90
CA GLY A 202 0.25 -19.86 23.40
C GLY A 202 1.18 -20.39 22.31
N ALA A 203 2.41 -20.74 22.69
CA ALA A 203 3.34 -21.47 21.85
C ALA A 203 2.66 -22.72 21.23
N GLY A 204 2.86 -22.96 19.94
CA GLY A 204 2.17 -24.01 19.19
C GLY A 204 0.87 -23.56 18.52
N SER A 205 0.35 -22.35 18.80
CA SER A 205 -0.85 -21.84 18.13
C SER A 205 -0.58 -21.51 16.66
N GLN A 206 -1.44 -22.00 15.76
CA GLN A 206 -1.40 -21.68 14.32
C GLN A 206 -2.43 -20.61 13.92
N ALA A 207 -3.09 -19.98 14.88
CA ALA A 207 -4.03 -18.91 14.62
C ALA A 207 -3.89 -17.80 15.67
N VAL A 208 -4.09 -16.56 15.24
CA VAL A 208 -4.17 -15.39 16.13
C VAL A 208 -5.50 -14.70 15.88
N ALA A 209 -6.27 -14.47 16.94
CA ALA A 209 -7.55 -13.76 16.86
C ALA A 209 -7.32 -12.24 16.88
N LEU A 210 -7.83 -11.54 15.87
CA LEU A 210 -7.81 -10.07 15.78
C LEU A 210 -8.79 -9.59 14.71
N ASN A 211 -9.30 -8.36 14.85
CA ASN A 211 -10.04 -7.73 13.75
C ASN A 211 -9.04 -7.25 12.69
N THR A 212 -9.09 -7.82 11.49
CA THR A 212 -8.18 -7.51 10.37
C THR A 212 -8.73 -6.44 9.41
N ALA A 213 -9.96 -5.97 9.62
CA ALA A 213 -10.64 -5.08 8.70
C ALA A 213 -9.88 -3.75 8.55
N GLY A 214 -9.58 -3.39 7.30
CA GLY A 214 -8.89 -2.15 6.97
C GLY A 214 -7.39 -2.12 7.26
N MET A 215 -6.78 -3.26 7.61
CA MET A 215 -5.35 -3.40 7.91
C MET A 215 -4.57 -4.06 6.76
N ASP A 216 -3.26 -3.94 6.78
CA ASP A 216 -2.34 -4.41 5.73
C ASP A 216 -1.93 -5.88 5.84
N TYR A 217 -2.75 -6.73 6.47
CA TYR A 217 -2.53 -8.18 6.47
C TYR A 217 -2.86 -8.78 5.09
N ARG A 218 -2.03 -9.73 4.64
CA ARG A 218 -2.25 -10.46 3.38
C ARG A 218 -1.83 -11.92 3.48
N ALA A 219 -2.52 -12.79 2.76
CA ALA A 219 -2.07 -14.17 2.55
C ALA A 219 -0.68 -14.17 1.88
N GLY A 220 0.22 -15.05 2.35
CA GLY A 220 1.64 -15.06 1.98
C GLY A 220 2.41 -13.80 2.41
N GLY A 221 1.80 -12.96 3.26
CA GLY A 221 2.43 -11.82 3.92
C GLY A 221 2.96 -12.20 5.30
N LEU A 222 3.51 -11.22 6.01
CA LEU A 222 4.13 -11.41 7.31
C LEU A 222 3.36 -10.67 8.40
N ALA A 223 3.44 -11.19 9.61
CA ALA A 223 3.01 -10.51 10.82
C ALA A 223 4.13 -10.54 11.86
N LEU A 224 4.21 -9.50 12.68
CA LEU A 224 5.17 -9.39 13.78
C LEU A 224 4.40 -9.39 15.10
N LEU A 225 4.69 -10.36 15.96
CA LEU A 225 4.35 -10.33 17.37
C LEU A 225 5.47 -9.63 18.15
N ARG A 226 5.11 -8.72 19.04
CA ARG A 226 6.04 -7.90 19.82
C ARG A 226 5.66 -7.85 21.29
N GLY A 227 6.67 -8.01 22.14
CA GLY A 227 6.59 -7.99 23.60
C GLY A 227 6.78 -6.59 24.16
N ALA A 228 7.40 -6.53 25.34
CA ALA A 228 7.67 -5.27 26.01
C ALA A 228 8.86 -4.56 25.37
N THR A 229 9.96 -5.28 25.16
CA THR A 229 11.23 -4.74 24.63
C THR A 229 11.31 -4.81 23.10
N ALA A 230 12.24 -4.08 22.49
CA ALA A 230 12.44 -4.12 21.03
C ALA A 230 13.01 -5.46 20.52
N LEU A 231 13.66 -6.25 21.38
CA LEU A 231 14.22 -7.55 21.01
C LEU A 231 13.26 -8.73 21.28
N GLU A 232 12.19 -8.52 22.04
CA GLU A 232 11.11 -9.49 22.21
C GLU A 232 10.19 -9.47 20.98
N VAL A 233 10.63 -10.12 19.90
CA VAL A 233 9.95 -10.12 18.60
C VAL A 233 9.85 -11.53 18.02
N GLU A 234 8.74 -11.83 17.35
CA GLU A 234 8.57 -13.04 16.55
C GLU A 234 7.84 -12.71 15.25
N VAL A 235 8.50 -13.00 14.11
CA VAL A 235 7.90 -12.84 12.78
C VAL A 235 7.27 -14.16 12.34
N VAL A 236 6.01 -14.09 11.95
CA VAL A 236 5.23 -15.24 11.47
C VAL A 236 4.73 -15.00 10.04
N GLU A 237 4.56 -16.09 9.30
CA GLU A 237 4.02 -16.05 7.93
C GLU A 237 2.52 -16.32 7.98
N VAL A 238 1.76 -15.45 7.32
CA VAL A 238 0.30 -15.50 7.24
C VAL A 238 -0.09 -16.41 6.08
N ASP A 239 -0.83 -17.47 6.39
CA ASP A 239 -1.44 -18.35 5.39
C ASP A 239 -2.72 -17.70 4.84
N THR A 240 -3.69 -17.45 5.74
CA THR A 240 -5.00 -16.90 5.39
C THR A 240 -5.36 -15.75 6.32
N VAL A 241 -6.01 -14.72 5.77
CA VAL A 241 -6.58 -13.60 6.53
C VAL A 241 -8.08 -13.81 6.63
N ARG A 242 -8.59 -13.93 7.86
CA ARG A 242 -10.01 -13.97 8.21
C ARG A 242 -10.44 -12.61 8.74
N ALA A 243 -11.74 -12.33 8.77
CA ALA A 243 -12.24 -11.07 9.35
C ALA A 243 -11.94 -10.95 10.86
N ASP A 244 -11.86 -12.07 11.55
CA ASP A 244 -11.69 -12.21 13.01
C ASP A 244 -10.32 -12.79 13.41
N GLY A 245 -9.39 -12.93 12.47
CA GLY A 245 -8.03 -13.34 12.79
C GLY A 245 -7.16 -13.64 11.59
N ILE A 246 -5.98 -14.18 11.85
CA ILE A 246 -5.07 -14.69 10.84
C ILE A 246 -4.70 -16.14 11.16
N ASP A 247 -4.63 -16.96 10.13
CA ASP A 247 -4.10 -18.31 10.20
C ASP A 247 -2.65 -18.29 9.72
N LEU A 248 -1.79 -19.05 10.40
CA LEU A 248 -0.35 -19.02 10.22
C LEU A 248 0.12 -20.27 9.50
N VAL A 249 1.08 -20.12 8.59
CA VAL A 249 1.73 -21.26 7.91
C VAL A 249 2.44 -22.16 8.93
N ARG A 250 2.98 -21.56 10.00
CA ARG A 250 3.68 -22.25 11.08
C ARG A 250 3.18 -21.73 12.42
N PRO A 251 3.15 -22.59 13.44
CA PRO A 251 2.73 -22.15 14.76
C PRO A 251 3.71 -21.12 15.33
N VAL A 252 3.20 -20.25 16.19
CA VAL A 252 4.05 -19.40 17.05
C VAL A 252 4.94 -20.28 17.93
N GLN A 253 6.16 -19.83 18.17
CA GLN A 253 7.18 -20.52 18.97
C GLN A 253 7.16 -20.04 20.42
N THR A 254 6.81 -18.78 20.63
CA THR A 254 6.73 -18.16 21.96
C THR A 254 5.28 -17.96 22.37
N SER A 255 5.01 -18.00 23.68
CA SER A 255 3.71 -17.64 24.23
C SER A 255 3.61 -16.12 24.40
N TRP A 256 2.55 -15.53 23.85
CA TRP A 256 2.27 -14.10 23.89
C TRP A 256 1.08 -13.82 24.81
N ALA A 257 1.28 -12.98 25.81
CA ALA A 257 0.25 -12.66 26.79
C ALA A 257 -0.76 -11.62 26.23
N PRO A 258 -1.95 -11.49 26.84
CA PRO A 258 -2.81 -10.34 26.58
C PRO A 258 -2.05 -9.03 26.80
N GLY A 259 -2.23 -8.06 25.91
CA GLY A 259 -1.46 -6.81 25.89
C GLY A 259 -0.15 -6.87 25.10
N SER A 260 0.28 -8.04 24.61
CA SER A 260 1.28 -8.10 23.53
C SER A 260 0.71 -7.49 22.25
N ARG A 261 1.59 -7.06 21.34
CA ARG A 261 1.19 -6.35 20.12
C ARG A 261 1.40 -7.25 18.91
N ILE A 262 0.52 -7.14 17.93
CA ILE A 262 0.69 -7.75 16.61
C ILE A 262 0.56 -6.68 15.53
N TYR A 263 1.40 -6.77 14.51
CA TYR A 263 1.44 -5.86 13.37
C TYR A 263 1.44 -6.66 12.06
N PRO A 264 0.84 -6.17 10.97
CA PRO A 264 1.23 -6.60 9.64
C PRO A 264 2.64 -6.09 9.34
N VAL A 265 3.38 -6.83 8.53
CA VAL A 265 4.78 -6.54 8.22
C VAL A 265 4.98 -6.38 6.72
N ARG A 266 5.77 -5.38 6.36
CA ARG A 266 6.29 -5.17 5.01
C ARG A 266 7.81 -5.26 5.02
N ILE A 267 8.40 -5.74 3.93
CA ILE A 267 9.84 -5.66 3.77
C ILE A 267 10.20 -4.26 3.29
N ALA A 268 11.06 -3.58 4.04
CA ALA A 268 11.50 -2.23 3.75
C ALA A 268 13.00 -2.07 4.03
N ARG A 269 13.60 -1.04 3.45
CA ARG A 269 14.98 -0.64 3.72
C ARG A 269 15.00 0.79 4.23
N LEU A 270 15.99 1.14 5.04
CA LEU A 270 16.21 2.54 5.39
C LEU A 270 16.54 3.33 4.11
N SER A 271 15.80 4.42 3.87
CA SER A 271 16.00 5.30 2.72
C SER A 271 17.34 6.03 2.82
N GLU A 272 17.73 6.36 4.06
CA GLU A 272 19.02 6.90 4.45
C GLU A 272 19.39 6.41 5.86
N GLN A 273 20.66 6.50 6.23
CA GLN A 273 21.07 6.17 7.60
C GLN A 273 20.52 7.23 8.56
N PRO A 274 19.77 6.85 9.60
CA PRO A 274 19.12 7.80 10.49
C PRO A 274 20.16 8.56 11.32
N GLN A 275 19.88 9.84 11.56
CA GLN A 275 20.72 10.67 12.42
C GLN A 275 20.33 10.47 13.89
N GLU A 276 21.32 10.23 14.76
CA GLU A 276 21.12 10.20 16.20
C GLU A 276 21.15 11.61 16.78
N SER A 277 20.12 11.95 17.57
CA SER A 277 20.13 13.07 18.50
C SER A 277 20.18 12.53 19.92
N ARG A 278 21.38 12.46 20.50
CA ARG A 278 21.57 12.01 21.88
C ARG A 278 21.03 13.06 22.86
N LEU A 279 20.05 12.67 23.68
CA LEU A 279 19.39 13.56 24.64
C LEU A 279 20.06 13.50 26.02
N THR A 280 20.39 12.29 26.48
CA THR A 280 21.10 12.03 27.73
C THR A 280 22.14 10.91 27.53
N ASP A 281 22.73 10.41 28.62
CA ASP A 281 23.55 9.21 28.58
C ASP A 281 22.74 7.91 28.38
N GLN A 282 21.43 7.95 28.65
CA GLN A 282 20.52 6.81 28.55
C GLN A 282 19.48 6.93 27.45
N ALA A 283 19.25 8.11 26.87
CA ALA A 283 18.18 8.33 25.89
C ALA A 283 18.67 9.02 24.61
N SER A 284 18.17 8.54 23.47
CA SER A 284 18.44 9.11 22.15
C SER A 284 17.16 9.18 21.31
N ARG A 285 17.12 10.16 20.40
CA ARG A 285 16.09 10.29 19.37
C ARG A 285 16.67 9.96 17.99
N TYR A 286 15.89 9.28 17.17
CA TYR A 286 16.21 8.98 15.77
C TYR A 286 15.07 9.38 14.86
N ASP A 287 15.41 9.89 13.68
CA ASP A 287 14.46 10.13 12.59
C ASP A 287 14.68 9.05 11.55
N VAL A 288 13.69 8.16 11.39
CA VAL A 288 13.80 7.01 10.49
C VAL A 288 12.88 7.15 9.30
N SER A 289 13.40 6.85 8.12
CA SER A 289 12.65 6.80 6.86
C SER A 289 12.88 5.46 6.18
N PHE A 290 11.81 4.81 5.77
CA PHE A 290 11.83 3.49 5.15
C PHE A 290 11.16 3.51 3.77
N ASP A 291 11.80 2.87 2.80
CA ASP A 291 11.21 2.55 1.50
C ASP A 291 10.83 1.08 1.46
N SER A 292 9.58 0.78 1.08
CA SER A 292 9.20 -0.61 0.79
C SER A 292 9.99 -1.13 -0.41
N VAL A 293 10.49 -2.36 -0.29
CA VAL A 293 11.17 -3.07 -1.39
C VAL A 293 10.27 -4.09 -2.09
N GLU A 294 9.01 -4.18 -1.68
CA GLU A 294 8.02 -5.10 -2.25
C GLU A 294 6.81 -4.37 -2.82
N ALA A 295 6.00 -5.09 -3.58
CA ALA A 295 4.75 -4.57 -4.11
C ALA A 295 3.72 -4.35 -2.98
N CYS A 296 3.34 -3.09 -2.76
CA CYS A 296 2.28 -2.72 -1.85
C CYS A 296 0.93 -2.71 -2.58
N SER A 297 0.37 -3.89 -2.85
CA SER A 297 -0.98 -4.00 -3.42
C SER A 297 -2.06 -3.64 -2.39
N TRP A 298 -3.08 -2.92 -2.83
CA TRP A 298 -4.27 -2.58 -2.03
C TRP A 298 -5.52 -2.54 -2.93
N PRO A 299 -6.72 -2.83 -2.42
CA PRO A 299 -7.95 -2.74 -3.19
C PRO A 299 -8.22 -1.31 -3.71
N ALA A 300 -8.33 -1.16 -5.03
CA ALA A 300 -8.72 0.08 -5.67
C ALA A 300 -10.26 0.16 -5.77
N THR A 301 -10.89 0.82 -4.80
CA THR A 301 -12.35 0.92 -4.72
C THR A 301 -12.78 2.37 -4.86
N PRO A 302 -13.43 2.76 -5.98
CA PRO A 302 -13.99 4.10 -6.11
C PRO A 302 -15.23 4.32 -5.24
N PRO A 303 -15.65 5.58 -5.03
CA PRO A 303 -16.98 5.89 -4.52
C PRO A 303 -18.08 5.24 -5.37
N THR A 304 -19.17 4.85 -4.72
CA THR A 304 -20.30 4.13 -5.34
C THR A 304 -21.21 5.06 -6.15
N THR A 305 -21.34 6.31 -5.74
CA THR A 305 -22.17 7.31 -6.44
C THR A 305 -21.52 7.69 -7.76
N LEU A 306 -22.24 7.42 -8.86
CA LEU A 306 -21.80 7.74 -10.21
C LEU A 306 -22.56 8.94 -10.78
N TYR A 307 -21.84 9.80 -11.49
CA TYR A 307 -22.43 10.84 -12.31
C TYR A 307 -21.81 10.80 -13.71
N ARG A 308 -22.66 10.63 -14.72
CA ARG A 308 -22.23 10.45 -16.13
C ARG A 308 -21.14 9.38 -16.29
N GLY A 309 -21.27 8.26 -15.58
CA GLY A 309 -20.37 7.11 -15.66
C GLY A 309 -19.09 7.22 -14.84
N VAL A 310 -18.81 8.35 -14.18
CA VAL A 310 -17.61 8.56 -13.36
C VAL A 310 -18.00 8.72 -11.88
N PRO A 311 -17.23 8.17 -10.92
CA PRO A 311 -17.47 8.35 -9.50
C PRO A 311 -17.49 9.81 -9.03
N VAL A 312 -18.23 10.08 -7.97
CA VAL A 312 -18.29 11.38 -7.30
C VAL A 312 -17.64 11.30 -5.92
N LEU A 313 -16.77 12.26 -5.60
CA LEU A 313 -16.25 12.43 -4.25
C LEU A 313 -17.35 13.04 -3.37
N GLU A 314 -17.94 12.21 -2.51
CA GLU A 314 -19.03 12.63 -1.63
C GLU A 314 -18.56 13.12 -0.26
N GLU A 315 -17.37 12.69 0.15
CA GLU A 315 -16.77 13.07 1.42
C GLU A 315 -16.53 14.58 1.45
N VAL A 316 -17.06 15.24 2.47
CA VAL A 316 -16.91 16.68 2.68
C VAL A 316 -15.48 16.94 3.17
N PRO A 317 -14.78 17.95 2.62
CA PRO A 317 -13.43 18.25 3.07
C PRO A 317 -13.42 18.70 4.53
N ASP A 318 -12.32 18.44 5.22
CA ASP A 318 -12.00 19.04 6.50
C ASP A 318 -11.69 20.54 6.32
N GLU A 319 -12.54 21.38 6.88
CA GLU A 319 -12.48 22.85 6.84
C GLU A 319 -11.93 23.46 8.15
N SER A 320 -11.23 22.66 8.99
CA SER A 320 -10.58 23.20 10.20
C SER A 320 -9.45 24.19 9.90
N GLU A 321 -8.92 24.15 8.67
CA GLU A 321 -7.93 25.06 8.11
C GLU A 321 -8.42 25.57 6.75
N ASP A 322 -7.91 26.72 6.32
CA ASP A 322 -8.31 27.34 5.05
C ASP A 322 -7.99 26.44 3.84
N LEU A 323 -9.01 26.20 3.01
CA LEU A 323 -8.87 25.47 1.75
C LEU A 323 -8.44 26.41 0.63
N SER A 324 -7.39 26.05 -0.09
CA SER A 324 -6.91 26.82 -1.24
C SER A 324 -7.57 26.40 -2.55
N ARG A 325 -7.81 27.39 -3.43
CA ARG A 325 -8.28 27.18 -4.80
C ARG A 325 -7.70 28.25 -5.72
N GLN A 326 -7.20 27.84 -6.88
CA GLN A 326 -6.62 28.73 -7.88
C GLN A 326 -7.07 28.38 -9.29
N TYR A 327 -6.88 29.32 -10.22
CA TYR A 327 -7.11 29.12 -11.65
C TYR A 327 -5.81 29.31 -12.42
N GLN A 328 -5.41 28.27 -13.14
CA GLN A 328 -4.30 28.32 -14.09
C GLN A 328 -4.84 28.57 -15.50
N ARG A 329 -4.12 29.32 -16.33
CA ARG A 329 -4.45 29.50 -17.75
C ARG A 329 -3.24 29.15 -18.61
N LEU A 330 -3.48 28.39 -19.69
CA LEU A 330 -2.48 28.08 -20.70
C LEU A 330 -2.47 29.21 -21.73
N LEU A 331 -1.73 30.26 -21.42
CA LEU A 331 -1.55 31.41 -22.31
C LEU A 331 -0.29 31.23 -23.16
N THR A 332 -0.41 31.48 -24.46
CA THR A 332 0.74 31.62 -25.36
C THR A 332 1.00 33.10 -25.60
N LEU A 333 2.20 33.55 -25.23
CA LEU A 333 2.67 34.92 -25.45
C LEU A 333 3.55 34.95 -26.70
N LEU A 334 3.20 35.78 -27.67
CA LEU A 334 4.05 36.14 -28.80
C LEU A 334 4.44 37.61 -28.64
N ASP A 335 5.69 37.85 -28.29
CA ASP A 335 6.27 39.18 -28.14
C ASP A 335 7.41 39.38 -29.14
N ASN A 336 7.28 40.41 -29.98
CA ASN A 336 8.31 40.77 -30.97
C ASN A 336 9.18 41.96 -30.52
N GLY A 337 9.00 42.45 -29.28
CA GLY A 337 9.76 43.55 -28.68
C GLY A 337 9.50 44.94 -29.26
N ILE A 338 8.62 45.06 -30.26
CA ILE A 338 8.30 46.32 -30.96
C ILE A 338 6.82 46.66 -30.80
N ASN A 339 5.95 45.66 -30.98
CA ASN A 339 4.51 45.79 -30.86
C ASN A 339 4.03 45.28 -29.50
N ALA A 340 2.80 45.64 -29.13
CA ALA A 340 2.16 45.04 -27.97
C ALA A 340 2.13 43.50 -28.10
N PRO A 341 2.47 42.74 -27.05
CA PRO A 341 2.50 41.29 -27.11
C PRO A 341 1.12 40.71 -27.45
N ALA A 342 1.08 39.74 -28.36
CA ALA A 342 -0.12 38.99 -28.66
C ALA A 342 -0.27 37.82 -27.67
N VAL A 343 -1.36 37.79 -26.91
CA VAL A 343 -1.68 36.74 -25.96
C VAL A 343 -2.83 35.89 -26.49
N THR A 344 -2.62 34.58 -26.59
CA THR A 344 -3.65 33.63 -27.01
C THR A 344 -3.98 32.65 -25.88
N ASP A 345 -5.27 32.50 -25.58
CA ASP A 345 -5.78 31.47 -24.66
C ASP A 345 -6.52 30.40 -25.47
N LEU A 346 -5.82 29.31 -25.81
CA LEU A 346 -6.36 28.22 -26.63
C LEU A 346 -7.45 27.42 -25.92
N VAL A 347 -7.43 27.39 -24.58
CA VAL A 347 -8.41 26.64 -23.78
C VAL A 347 -9.67 27.48 -23.59
N GLY A 348 -9.52 28.79 -23.39
CA GLY A 348 -10.63 29.74 -23.22
C GLY A 348 -11.37 29.61 -21.87
N THR A 349 -10.84 28.78 -20.95
CA THR A 349 -11.33 28.56 -19.59
C THR A 349 -10.15 28.36 -18.63
N GLY A 350 -10.32 28.77 -17.37
CA GLY A 350 -9.33 28.49 -16.33
C GLY A 350 -9.36 27.02 -15.90
N ILE A 351 -8.17 26.44 -15.74
CA ILE A 351 -7.95 25.13 -15.13
C ILE A 351 -7.97 25.34 -13.62
N ALA A 352 -8.98 24.80 -12.94
CA ALA A 352 -9.10 24.91 -11.50
C ALA A 352 -8.13 23.92 -10.83
N VAL A 353 -7.40 24.39 -9.83
CA VAL A 353 -6.67 23.53 -8.89
C VAL A 353 -7.23 23.81 -7.51
N GLN A 354 -7.74 22.78 -6.85
CA GLN A 354 -8.43 22.87 -5.57
C GLN A 354 -7.81 21.90 -4.57
N GLN A 355 -7.57 22.38 -3.35
CA GLN A 355 -7.18 21.54 -2.23
C GLN A 355 -8.39 20.79 -1.66
N HIS A 356 -8.18 19.52 -1.32
CA HIS A 356 -9.09 18.74 -0.53
C HIS A 356 -8.34 18.16 0.67
N ARG A 357 -8.96 18.21 1.84
CA ARG A 357 -8.41 17.71 3.11
C ARG A 357 -9.35 16.65 3.66
N TRP A 358 -8.79 15.59 4.20
CA TRP A 358 -9.54 14.49 4.78
C TRP A 358 -9.25 14.39 6.27
N PHE A 359 -10.33 14.25 7.05
CA PHE A 359 -10.29 13.89 8.46
C PHE A 359 -10.66 12.41 8.60
N LEU A 360 -9.67 11.56 8.83
CA LEU A 360 -9.81 10.10 8.73
C LEU A 360 -9.89 9.47 10.12
N ALA A 361 -11.11 9.35 10.64
CA ALA A 361 -11.38 8.73 11.93
C ALA A 361 -11.66 7.23 11.80
N GLY A 362 -10.81 6.41 12.43
CA GLY A 362 -10.94 4.96 12.50
C GLY A 362 -10.59 4.21 11.20
N ARG A 363 -10.65 2.88 11.29
CA ARG A 363 -10.16 1.96 10.25
C ARG A 363 -10.88 2.11 8.92
N ALA A 364 -12.21 2.26 8.97
CA ALA A 364 -13.04 2.32 7.78
C ALA A 364 -12.73 3.55 6.92
N ALA A 365 -12.59 4.73 7.53
CA ALA A 365 -12.27 5.97 6.83
C ALA A 365 -10.87 5.89 6.19
N ARG A 366 -9.87 5.41 6.94
CA ARG A 366 -8.49 5.26 6.42
C ARG A 366 -8.40 4.26 5.26
N SER A 367 -9.08 3.12 5.40
CA SER A 367 -9.13 2.09 4.36
C SER A 367 -9.82 2.61 3.10
N ALA A 368 -10.96 3.30 3.25
CA ALA A 368 -11.69 3.91 2.14
C ALA A 368 -10.86 4.99 1.42
N TRP A 369 -10.17 5.85 2.18
CA TRP A 369 -9.26 6.85 1.60
C TRP A 369 -8.10 6.21 0.85
N ARG A 370 -7.46 5.17 1.41
CA ARG A 370 -6.40 4.44 0.72
C ARG A 370 -6.92 3.79 -0.55
N SER A 371 -8.12 3.21 -0.52
CA SER A 371 -8.77 2.65 -1.72
C SER A 371 -9.09 3.70 -2.78
N LEU A 372 -9.52 4.91 -2.39
CA LEU A 372 -9.69 6.05 -3.29
C LEU A 372 -8.36 6.45 -3.93
N ALA A 373 -7.29 6.55 -3.15
CA ALA A 373 -5.96 6.87 -3.67
C ALA A 373 -5.47 5.82 -4.69
N TYR A 374 -5.71 4.53 -4.44
CA TYR A 374 -5.38 3.44 -5.38
C TYR A 374 -6.26 3.44 -6.64
N TYR A 375 -7.51 3.87 -6.53
CA TYR A 375 -8.39 4.09 -7.68
C TYR A 375 -7.89 5.23 -8.56
N LEU A 376 -7.51 6.37 -7.95
CA LEU A 376 -6.97 7.52 -8.68
C LEU A 376 -5.58 7.22 -9.26
N ALA A 377 -4.77 6.41 -8.58
CA ALA A 377 -3.46 5.96 -9.01
C ALA A 377 -2.54 7.10 -9.50
N GLY A 378 -2.36 8.11 -8.64
CA GLY A 378 -1.66 9.35 -8.99
C GLY A 378 -2.49 10.20 -9.95
N ARG A 379 -1.87 10.74 -10.99
CA ARG A 379 -2.55 11.64 -11.94
C ARG A 379 -3.42 10.90 -12.97
N ALA A 380 -3.49 9.56 -12.95
CA ALA A 380 -4.10 8.76 -14.02
C ALA A 380 -5.64 8.70 -13.96
N GLY A 381 -6.22 8.57 -12.78
CA GLY A 381 -7.66 8.42 -12.58
C GLY A 381 -8.41 9.75 -12.61
N ALA A 382 -9.74 9.69 -12.77
CA ALA A 382 -10.60 10.86 -12.75
C ALA A 382 -11.77 10.65 -11.78
N ILE A 383 -12.23 11.73 -11.17
CA ILE A 383 -13.33 11.74 -10.21
C ILE A 383 -14.05 13.08 -10.28
N TRP A 384 -15.37 13.08 -10.11
CA TRP A 384 -16.13 14.32 -9.94
C TRP A 384 -15.93 14.86 -8.54
N VAL A 385 -15.49 16.11 -8.45
CA VAL A 385 -15.24 16.80 -7.20
C VAL A 385 -16.16 18.01 -7.12
N PRO A 386 -17.05 18.05 -6.10
CA PRO A 386 -17.75 19.27 -5.76
C PRO A 386 -16.77 20.33 -5.29
N THR A 387 -17.05 21.59 -5.55
CA THR A 387 -16.32 22.69 -4.88
C THR A 387 -16.55 22.70 -3.38
N PHE A 388 -17.62 22.04 -2.91
CA PHE A 388 -18.13 22.13 -1.55
C PHE A 388 -18.40 23.58 -1.11
N ALA A 389 -18.53 24.51 -2.05
CA ALA A 389 -18.91 25.89 -1.80
C ALA A 389 -20.40 26.11 -2.09
N ASP A 390 -21.02 27.08 -1.43
CA ASP A 390 -22.38 27.55 -1.74
C ASP A 390 -22.36 28.48 -2.94
N ASP A 391 -22.11 27.87 -4.11
CA ASP A 391 -21.88 28.57 -5.37
C ASP A 391 -23.17 29.15 -5.97
N LEU A 392 -24.29 28.44 -5.81
CA LEU A 392 -25.59 28.81 -6.37
C LEU A 392 -26.67 28.85 -5.28
N ARG A 393 -27.46 29.93 -5.25
CA ARG A 393 -28.58 30.09 -4.31
C ARG A 393 -29.90 30.23 -5.03
N LEU A 394 -30.88 29.42 -4.66
CA LEU A 394 -32.22 29.47 -5.22
C LEU A 394 -32.91 30.80 -4.91
N THR A 395 -33.67 31.34 -5.87
CA THR A 395 -34.56 32.49 -5.64
C THR A 395 -36.02 32.08 -5.45
N ALA A 396 -36.44 30.97 -6.07
CA ALA A 396 -37.80 30.43 -6.02
C ALA A 396 -37.81 28.90 -5.76
N VAL A 397 -38.99 28.36 -5.45
CA VAL A 397 -39.21 26.91 -5.35
C VAL A 397 -39.16 26.30 -6.76
N VAL A 398 -38.51 25.15 -6.89
CA VAL A 398 -38.41 24.37 -8.12
C VAL A 398 -39.16 23.07 -7.95
N ALA A 399 -40.21 22.88 -8.74
CA ALA A 399 -41.00 21.64 -8.72
C ALA A 399 -40.14 20.43 -9.15
N ALA A 400 -40.48 19.24 -8.65
CA ALA A 400 -39.76 18.00 -8.96
C ALA A 400 -39.62 17.71 -10.47
N THR A 401 -40.59 18.13 -11.28
CA THR A 401 -40.63 17.92 -12.73
C THR A 401 -40.11 19.11 -13.54
N ALA A 402 -39.71 20.21 -12.90
CA ALA A 402 -39.21 21.39 -13.59
C ALA A 402 -37.75 21.20 -14.02
N ALA A 403 -37.46 21.36 -15.31
CA ALA A 403 -36.11 21.34 -15.86
C ALA A 403 -35.42 22.73 -15.82
N THR A 404 -35.85 23.61 -14.93
CA THR A 404 -35.31 24.97 -14.78
C THR A 404 -35.05 25.30 -13.32
N LEU A 405 -33.95 25.99 -13.06
CA LEU A 405 -33.50 26.38 -11.72
C LEU A 405 -33.29 27.90 -11.67
N ASP A 406 -34.11 28.61 -10.90
CA ASP A 406 -33.96 30.06 -10.71
C ASP A 406 -33.00 30.34 -9.54
N ILE A 407 -31.91 31.03 -9.86
CA ILE A 407 -30.83 31.35 -8.93
C ILE A 407 -30.65 32.86 -8.80
N LYS A 408 -29.99 33.28 -7.71
CA LYS A 408 -29.58 34.67 -7.54
C LYS A 408 -28.65 35.09 -8.67
N MET A 409 -28.78 36.34 -9.14
CA MET A 409 -27.88 36.95 -10.10
C MET A 409 -26.44 36.94 -9.59
N ILE A 410 -25.61 36.08 -10.19
CA ILE A 410 -24.16 35.99 -9.93
C ILE A 410 -23.33 36.20 -11.21
N GLY A 411 -24.01 36.42 -12.34
CA GLY A 411 -23.38 36.58 -13.65
C GLY A 411 -23.04 35.24 -14.32
N TYR A 412 -23.71 34.15 -13.97
CA TYR A 412 -23.50 32.86 -14.62
C TYR A 412 -23.78 32.93 -16.12
N ALA A 413 -24.87 33.57 -16.54
CA ALA A 413 -25.23 33.70 -17.95
C ALA A 413 -24.14 34.41 -18.76
N ARG A 414 -23.38 35.30 -18.11
CA ARG A 414 -22.26 36.05 -18.72
C ARG A 414 -20.94 35.30 -18.70
N PHE A 415 -20.58 34.68 -17.57
CA PHE A 415 -19.22 34.18 -17.33
C PHE A 415 -19.10 32.65 -17.31
N GLY A 416 -20.17 31.94 -16.96
CA GLY A 416 -20.17 30.49 -16.75
C GLY A 416 -20.89 29.68 -17.83
N ALA A 417 -21.84 30.30 -18.54
CA ALA A 417 -22.68 29.60 -19.52
C ALA A 417 -21.85 28.88 -20.58
N GLY A 418 -22.05 27.56 -20.68
CA GLY A 418 -21.37 26.70 -21.66
C GLY A 418 -19.88 26.44 -21.39
N LYS A 419 -19.28 27.03 -20.36
CA LYS A 419 -17.86 26.86 -20.03
C LYS A 419 -17.60 25.55 -19.29
N THR A 420 -16.66 24.76 -19.79
CA THR A 420 -16.15 23.53 -19.15
C THR A 420 -15.81 23.76 -17.68
N GLY A 421 -16.14 22.80 -16.81
CA GLY A 421 -16.04 22.96 -15.35
C GLY A 421 -17.11 23.86 -14.68
N ARG A 422 -18.02 24.49 -15.43
CA ARG A 422 -19.18 25.26 -14.90
C ARG A 422 -20.52 24.79 -15.46
N ARG A 423 -20.57 23.58 -15.99
CA ARG A 423 -21.79 22.98 -16.56
C ARG A 423 -22.44 21.94 -15.67
N HIS A 424 -21.83 21.57 -14.55
CA HIS A 424 -22.34 20.52 -13.69
C HIS A 424 -22.46 21.05 -12.27
N ILE A 425 -23.52 20.64 -11.58
CA ILE A 425 -23.81 21.06 -10.22
C ILE A 425 -24.16 19.86 -9.34
N ARG A 426 -23.80 19.94 -8.08
CA ARG A 426 -24.26 19.06 -7.00
C ARG A 426 -25.17 19.87 -6.09
N ILE A 427 -26.38 19.38 -5.91
CA ILE A 427 -27.39 19.93 -4.99
C ILE A 427 -27.44 19.00 -3.80
N GLU A 428 -27.13 19.52 -2.62
CA GLU A 428 -27.15 18.81 -1.35
C GLU A 428 -28.36 19.28 -0.55
N LEU A 429 -29.17 18.34 -0.08
CA LEU A 429 -30.33 18.62 0.78
C LEU A 429 -29.96 18.45 2.26
N PHE A 430 -30.70 19.11 3.15
CA PHE A 430 -30.50 18.96 4.61
C PHE A 430 -30.79 17.54 5.12
N ASP A 431 -31.56 16.75 4.38
CA ASP A 431 -31.85 15.34 4.68
C ASP A 431 -30.76 14.36 4.22
N GLY A 432 -29.66 14.87 3.64
CA GLY A 432 -28.52 14.08 3.18
C GLY A 432 -28.62 13.58 1.73
N ARG A 433 -29.76 13.75 1.05
CA ARG A 433 -29.87 13.39 -0.38
C ARG A 433 -29.03 14.33 -1.24
N THR A 434 -28.42 13.77 -2.28
CA THR A 434 -27.58 14.49 -3.24
C THR A 434 -28.14 14.31 -4.65
N ILE A 435 -28.16 15.40 -5.41
CA ILE A 435 -28.68 15.42 -6.78
C ILE A 435 -27.62 16.05 -7.68
N HIS A 436 -27.28 15.39 -8.78
CA HIS A 436 -26.30 15.87 -9.76
C HIS A 436 -27.00 16.22 -11.07
N ARG A 437 -26.77 17.43 -11.61
CA ARG A 437 -27.41 17.90 -12.85
C ARG A 437 -26.44 18.64 -13.75
N ARG A 438 -26.68 18.56 -15.05
CA ARG A 438 -25.97 19.34 -16.05
C ARG A 438 -26.80 20.55 -16.43
N ILE A 439 -26.18 21.72 -16.45
CA ILE A 439 -26.73 22.95 -16.99
C ILE A 439 -26.55 22.95 -18.51
N THR A 440 -27.66 23.11 -19.22
CA THR A 440 -27.72 23.12 -20.70
C THR A 440 -27.86 24.52 -21.28
N GLY A 441 -28.33 25.48 -20.48
CA GLY A 441 -28.48 26.87 -20.88
C GLY A 441 -28.66 27.79 -19.68
N ALA A 442 -28.52 29.09 -19.90
CA ALA A 442 -28.82 30.10 -18.89
C ALA A 442 -29.29 31.41 -19.52
N VAL A 443 -30.19 32.10 -18.83
CA VAL A 443 -30.73 33.39 -19.25
C VAL A 443 -30.91 34.30 -18.04
N VAL A 444 -30.70 35.60 -18.22
CA VAL A 444 -31.06 36.62 -17.23
C VAL A 444 -32.57 36.82 -17.27
N VAL A 445 -33.24 36.66 -16.14
CA VAL A 445 -34.70 36.85 -16.04
C VAL A 445 -35.01 38.31 -15.66
N ASP A 446 -34.31 38.82 -14.66
CA ASP A 446 -34.45 40.18 -14.15
C ASP A 446 -33.14 40.64 -13.48
N ALA A 447 -33.14 41.80 -12.80
CA ALA A 447 -31.95 42.36 -12.16
C ALA A 447 -31.39 41.50 -11.01
N GLY A 448 -32.20 40.63 -10.40
CA GLY A 448 -31.86 39.80 -9.25
C GLY A 448 -31.78 38.30 -9.53
N THR A 449 -32.20 37.84 -10.71
CA THR A 449 -32.40 36.42 -11.01
C THR A 449 -31.81 35.99 -12.36
N GLU A 450 -31.09 34.86 -12.34
CA GLU A 450 -30.71 34.11 -13.53
C GLU A 450 -31.44 32.76 -13.52
N ARG A 451 -31.94 32.31 -14.67
CA ARG A 451 -32.58 31.00 -14.84
C ARG A 451 -31.63 30.06 -15.55
N LEU A 452 -31.38 28.90 -14.96
CA LEU A 452 -30.60 27.83 -15.55
C LEU A 452 -31.54 26.76 -16.12
N SER A 453 -31.24 26.27 -17.31
CA SER A 453 -31.89 25.07 -17.87
C SER A 453 -31.07 23.84 -17.49
N LEU A 454 -31.75 22.78 -17.03
CA LEU A 454 -31.14 21.52 -16.62
C LEU A 454 -31.32 20.45 -17.70
N ASP A 455 -30.46 19.44 -17.72
CA ASP A 455 -30.60 18.27 -18.58
C ASP A 455 -31.77 17.37 -18.15
N LEU A 456 -31.98 17.25 -16.84
CA LEU A 456 -33.08 16.52 -16.24
C LEU A 456 -33.70 17.32 -15.08
N PRO A 457 -35.01 17.17 -14.81
CA PRO A 457 -35.63 17.69 -13.60
C PRO A 457 -34.96 17.15 -12.33
N PRO A 458 -35.06 17.82 -11.17
CA PRO A 458 -34.43 17.37 -9.92
C PRO A 458 -35.08 16.12 -9.29
N ASP A 459 -36.22 15.66 -9.79
CA ASP A 459 -37.02 14.52 -9.29
C ASP A 459 -37.61 14.69 -7.88
N ILE A 460 -37.20 15.75 -7.17
CA ILE A 460 -37.67 16.17 -5.85
C ILE A 460 -37.86 17.69 -5.90
N GLU A 461 -38.87 18.20 -5.19
CA GLU A 461 -39.04 19.65 -5.04
C GLU A 461 -37.84 20.28 -4.33
N LEU A 462 -37.27 21.34 -4.90
CA LEU A 462 -36.19 22.11 -4.28
C LEU A 462 -36.73 23.45 -3.78
N SER A 463 -36.48 23.74 -2.52
CA SER A 463 -36.84 25.00 -1.87
C SER A 463 -35.66 25.51 -1.06
N LYS A 464 -35.66 26.80 -0.73
CA LYS A 464 -34.62 27.40 0.14
C LYS A 464 -34.55 26.73 1.52
N ALA A 465 -35.63 26.10 1.96
CA ALA A 465 -35.69 25.45 3.26
C ALA A 465 -35.12 24.02 3.25
N ASN A 466 -35.14 23.33 2.11
CA ASN A 466 -34.65 21.95 2.02
C ASN A 466 -33.26 21.83 1.38
N VAL A 467 -32.84 22.78 0.56
CA VAL A 467 -31.51 22.81 -0.04
C VAL A 467 -30.52 23.34 0.98
N ARG A 468 -29.51 22.53 1.29
CA ARG A 468 -28.38 22.89 2.14
C ARG A 468 -27.33 23.68 1.36
N ARG A 469 -26.97 23.21 0.16
CA ARG A 469 -25.90 23.82 -0.65
C ARG A 469 -26.03 23.40 -2.12
N ILE A 470 -25.71 24.32 -3.03
CA ILE A 470 -25.52 23.98 -4.45
C ILE A 470 -24.11 24.37 -4.87
N SER A 471 -23.31 23.37 -5.23
CA SER A 471 -21.89 23.50 -5.56
C SER A 471 -21.64 23.22 -7.04
N TRP A 472 -20.63 23.85 -7.63
CA TRP A 472 -20.11 23.38 -8.92
C TRP A 472 -19.55 21.97 -8.77
N LEU A 473 -19.76 21.14 -9.78
CA LEU A 473 -19.21 19.80 -9.87
C LEU A 473 -18.20 19.78 -11.03
N GLN A 474 -16.95 19.42 -10.75
CA GLN A 474 -15.87 19.48 -11.74
C GLN A 474 -15.20 18.11 -11.86
N LEU A 475 -14.95 17.67 -13.09
CA LEU A 475 -14.19 16.45 -13.30
C LEU A 475 -12.73 16.78 -13.00
N MET A 476 -12.12 16.04 -12.09
CA MET A 476 -10.75 16.31 -11.63
C MET A 476 -9.91 15.04 -11.55
N ARG A 477 -8.61 15.22 -11.46
CA ARG A 477 -7.61 14.20 -11.10
C ARG A 477 -6.71 14.73 -9.99
N LEU A 478 -5.91 13.87 -9.36
CA LEU A 478 -4.81 14.35 -8.52
C LEU A 478 -3.85 15.20 -9.36
N GLN A 479 -3.36 16.28 -8.77
CA GLN A 479 -2.37 17.15 -9.38
C GLN A 479 -1.00 16.47 -9.43
N ASP A 480 -0.66 15.71 -8.39
CA ASP A 480 0.62 15.05 -8.18
C ASP A 480 0.49 13.53 -8.17
N ASP A 481 1.60 12.84 -8.43
CA ASP A 481 1.65 11.36 -8.39
C ASP A 481 1.76 10.80 -6.97
N ALA A 482 2.07 11.66 -6.00
CA ALA A 482 2.22 11.27 -4.61
C ALA A 482 1.11 11.86 -3.74
N VAL A 483 0.68 11.06 -2.76
CA VAL A 483 -0.21 11.46 -1.69
C VAL A 483 0.35 10.98 -0.37
N GLU A 484 0.05 11.74 0.68
CA GLU A 484 0.54 11.49 2.03
C GLU A 484 -0.63 11.36 2.99
N ILE A 485 -0.46 10.48 3.97
CA ILE A 485 -1.35 10.31 5.10
C ILE A 485 -0.51 10.40 6.38
N ASP A 486 -0.88 11.35 7.23
CA ASP A 486 -0.27 11.58 8.53
C ASP A 486 -1.12 10.88 9.58
N HIS A 487 -0.62 9.77 10.11
CA HIS A 487 -1.27 8.99 11.15
C HIS A 487 -0.91 9.58 12.51
N VAL A 488 -1.82 10.35 13.09
CA VAL A 488 -1.63 10.96 14.43
C VAL A 488 -1.64 9.88 15.52
N THR A 489 -2.38 8.79 15.29
CA THR A 489 -2.54 7.65 16.21
C THR A 489 -2.68 6.34 15.40
N ASP A 490 -2.74 5.20 16.09
CA ASP A 490 -3.00 3.89 15.48
C ASP A 490 -4.30 3.84 14.68
N VAL A 491 -4.54 2.74 13.97
CA VAL A 491 -5.63 2.52 13.00
C VAL A 491 -7.03 2.82 13.56
N ASP A 492 -7.25 2.75 14.87
CA ASP A 492 -8.54 3.03 15.52
C ASP A 492 -8.77 4.52 15.80
N GLY A 493 -7.70 5.33 15.87
CA GLY A 493 -7.80 6.75 16.17
C GLY A 493 -7.92 7.65 14.93
N LEU A 494 -7.17 8.75 14.92
CA LEU A 494 -7.12 9.77 13.87
C LEU A 494 -5.93 9.67 12.90
N ALA A 495 -6.20 9.87 11.62
CA ALA A 495 -5.23 10.27 10.60
C ALA A 495 -5.75 11.48 9.78
N LYS A 496 -4.83 12.17 9.11
CA LYS A 496 -5.15 13.30 8.22
C LYS A 496 -4.50 13.07 6.87
N ALA A 497 -5.13 13.55 5.82
CA ALA A 497 -4.54 13.56 4.49
C ALA A 497 -4.94 14.82 3.75
N SER A 498 -4.14 15.24 2.77
CA SER A 498 -4.51 16.33 1.88
C SER A 498 -3.96 16.10 0.48
N ALA A 499 -4.65 16.64 -0.52
CA ALA A 499 -4.22 16.55 -1.91
C ALA A 499 -4.73 17.76 -2.71
N MET A 500 -3.96 18.11 -3.73
CA MET A 500 -4.39 19.05 -4.76
C MET A 500 -5.04 18.29 -5.90
N LEU A 501 -6.21 18.76 -6.34
CA LEU A 501 -6.98 18.19 -7.44
C LEU A 501 -7.03 19.21 -8.58
N ARG A 502 -6.77 18.76 -9.81
CA ARG A 502 -6.74 19.57 -11.02
C ARG A 502 -7.93 19.22 -11.90
N SER A 503 -8.66 20.23 -12.36
CA SER A 503 -9.78 20.06 -13.29
C SER A 503 -9.32 19.55 -14.65
N LEU A 504 -10.12 18.65 -15.21
CA LEU A 504 -10.00 18.09 -16.55
C LEU A 504 -11.06 18.70 -17.47
N ARG A 505 -10.87 18.49 -18.78
CA ARG A 505 -11.86 18.87 -19.79
C ARG A 505 -12.97 17.83 -19.87
N ASP A 506 -14.03 18.03 -19.09
CA ASP A 506 -15.18 17.14 -19.03
C ASP A 506 -15.90 16.96 -20.38
N ASP A 507 -15.81 17.95 -21.28
CA ASP A 507 -16.31 17.83 -22.67
C ASP A 507 -15.52 16.84 -23.52
N LEU A 508 -14.24 16.63 -23.24
CA LEU A 508 -13.38 15.75 -24.03
C LEU A 508 -13.21 14.37 -23.38
N GLU A 509 -13.13 14.30 -22.05
CA GLU A 509 -12.94 13.06 -21.30
C GLU A 509 -14.19 12.15 -21.30
N LEU A 510 -15.39 12.75 -21.29
CA LEU A 510 -16.66 11.99 -21.17
C LEU A 510 -17.32 11.67 -22.51
N GLN A 511 -16.73 12.11 -23.63
CA GLN A 511 -17.19 11.81 -24.98
C GLN A 511 -16.40 10.66 -25.64
N ALA A 512 -15.47 10.05 -24.89
CA ALA A 512 -14.71 8.86 -25.27
C ALA A 512 -15.43 7.57 -24.86
#